data_AF-A0A7V2SYB6-F1
#
_entry.id   AF-A0A7V2SYB6-F1
#
_cell.length_a   1.000
_cell.length_b   1.000
_cell.length_c   1.000
_cell.angle_alpha   90.00
_cell.angle_beta   90.00
_cell.angle_gamma   90.00
#
_symmetry.space_group_name_H-M   'P 1'
#
loop_
_entity.id
_entity.type
_entity.pdbx_description
1 polymer ?
#
loop_
_entity_poly.entity_id
_entity_poly.type
_entity_poly.pdbx_seq_one_letter_code
_entity_poly.pdbx_strand_id
1 'polypeptide(L)'
;SGYGYIQINNPEYTLELATIESFLNDYLEQNGGKVDFIHGDEVVNELGVKEGNMGFFFPPISKHSLFKTIIFDGALPRKTFSMGEADEKRFYLEARKIK
;
A
#
# COMPACT_ATOMS: atom_id res chain seq x y z
N SER A 1 -19.86 -12.29 5.58
CA SER A 1 -18.66 -11.75 4.92
C SER A 1 -17.79 -12.90 4.50
N GLY A 2 -17.42 -12.98 3.22
CA GLY A 2 -16.51 -14.01 2.70
C GLY A 2 -15.12 -13.42 2.53
N TYR A 3 -14.09 -14.17 2.89
CA TYR A 3 -12.70 -13.83 2.58
C TYR A 3 -12.21 -14.73 1.45
N GLY A 4 -11.32 -14.21 0.62
CA GLY A 4 -10.62 -14.94 -0.42
C GLY A 4 -9.14 -14.58 -0.42
N TYR A 5 -8.33 -15.41 -1.06
CA TYR A 5 -6.93 -15.10 -1.31
C TYR A 5 -6.61 -15.31 -2.79
N ILE A 6 -5.68 -14.51 -3.31
CA ILE A 6 -5.17 -14.63 -4.67
C ILE A 6 -3.66 -14.82 -4.56
N GLN A 7 -3.14 -15.82 -5.27
CA GLN A 7 -1.70 -16.09 -5.32
C GLN A 7 -1.18 -15.87 -6.74
N ILE A 8 -0.11 -15.09 -6.86
CA ILE A 8 0.53 -14.76 -8.13
C ILE A 8 1.87 -15.49 -8.15
N ASN A 9 1.99 -16.52 -8.98
CA ASN A 9 3.16 -17.41 -8.98
C ASN A 9 4.39 -16.82 -9.69
N ASN A 10 4.20 -15.85 -10.59
CA ASN A 10 5.28 -15.20 -11.32
C ASN A 10 5.00 -13.69 -11.43
N PRO A 11 5.15 -12.95 -10.33
CA PRO A 11 4.89 -11.51 -10.34
C PRO A 11 5.95 -10.77 -11.15
N GLU A 12 5.51 -9.75 -11.90
CA GLU A 12 6.41 -8.87 -12.65
C GLU A 12 7.22 -7.96 -11.71
N TYR A 13 6.65 -7.60 -10.55
CA TYR A 13 7.27 -6.73 -9.57
C TYR A 13 7.69 -7.49 -8.32
N THR A 14 8.74 -7.00 -7.67
CA THR A 14 9.24 -7.56 -6.42
C THR A 14 8.29 -7.27 -5.24
N LEU A 15 7.48 -6.20 -5.36
CA LEU A 15 6.53 -5.77 -4.34
C LEU A 15 5.10 -6.19 -4.69
N GLU A 16 4.41 -6.83 -3.75
CA GLU A 16 3.01 -7.25 -3.89
C GLU A 16 2.09 -6.05 -4.18
N LEU A 17 2.37 -4.91 -3.56
CA LEU A 17 1.62 -3.68 -3.80
C LEU A 17 1.76 -3.20 -5.25
N ALA A 18 2.96 -3.25 -5.83
CA ALA A 18 3.16 -2.83 -7.21
C ALA A 18 2.39 -3.73 -8.19
N THR A 19 2.34 -5.03 -7.90
CA THR A 19 1.56 -5.98 -8.70
C THR A 19 0.06 -5.69 -8.65
N ILE A 20 -0.50 -5.42 -7.45
CA ILE A 20 -1.91 -5.03 -7.34
C ILE A 20 -2.16 -3.64 -7.92
N GLU A 21 -1.26 -2.67 -7.72
CA GLU A 21 -1.42 -1.30 -8.23
C GLU A 21 -1.53 -1.28 -9.75
N SER A 22 -0.72 -2.07 -10.45
CA SER A 22 -0.84 -2.23 -11.91
C SER A 22 -2.21 -2.77 -12.30
N PHE A 23 -2.69 -3.84 -11.65
CA PHE A 23 -4.02 -4.40 -11.92
C PHE A 23 -5.15 -3.40 -11.64
N LEU A 24 -5.08 -2.68 -10.51
CA LEU A 24 -6.10 -1.71 -10.11
C LEU A 24 -6.18 -0.54 -11.08
N ASN A 25 -5.03 -0.06 -11.59
CA ASN A 25 -5.02 1.01 -12.58
C ASN A 25 -5.78 0.57 -13.85
N ASP A 26 -5.46 -0.60 -14.41
CA ASP A 26 -6.14 -1.14 -15.61
C ASP A 26 -7.64 -1.36 -15.37
N TYR A 27 -8.01 -1.85 -14.18
CA TYR A 27 -9.41 -2.08 -13.82
C TYR A 27 -10.18 -0.75 -13.70
N LEU A 28 -9.59 0.25 -13.06
CA LEU A 28 -10.22 1.55 -12.82
C LEU A 28 -10.38 2.38 -14.09
N GLU A 29 -9.48 2.24 -15.07
CA GLU A 29 -9.66 2.86 -16.38
C GLU A 29 -10.93 2.36 -17.09
N GLN A 30 -11.29 1.09 -16.89
CA GLN A 30 -12.43 0.46 -17.56
C GLN A 30 -13.73 0.57 -16.77
N ASN A 31 -13.67 0.51 -15.44
CA ASN A 31 -14.84 0.37 -14.57
C ASN A 31 -15.11 1.61 -13.68
N GLY A 32 -14.15 2.54 -13.61
CA GLY A 32 -14.18 3.66 -12.68
C GLY A 32 -14.02 3.23 -11.21
N GLY A 33 -13.93 4.21 -10.31
CA GLY A 33 -13.72 4.00 -8.88
C GLY A 33 -12.57 4.84 -8.33
N LYS A 34 -12.18 4.56 -7.08
CA LYS A 34 -11.07 5.25 -6.39
C LYS A 34 -10.31 4.26 -5.51
N VAL A 35 -8.99 4.43 -5.43
CA VAL A 35 -8.14 3.72 -4.46
C VAL A 35 -7.72 4.69 -3.38
N ASP A 36 -7.93 4.29 -2.13
CA ASP A 36 -7.42 4.99 -0.95
C ASP A 36 -6.48 4.06 -0.17
N PHE A 37 -5.38 4.63 0.34
CA PHE A 37 -4.41 3.91 1.17
C PHE A 37 -4.72 4.17 2.65
N ILE A 38 -5.17 3.14 3.35
CA ILE A 38 -5.65 3.22 4.73
C ILE A 38 -4.68 2.48 5.65
N HIS A 39 -4.32 3.13 6.75
CA HIS A 39 -3.53 2.52 7.80
C HIS A 39 -4.44 1.93 8.88
N GLY A 40 -4.21 0.66 9.23
CA GLY A 40 -4.91 -0.06 10.29
C GLY A 40 -5.94 -1.05 9.77
N ASP A 41 -5.81 -2.31 10.20
CA ASP A 41 -6.62 -3.42 9.69
C ASP A 41 -8.10 -3.27 10.01
N GLU A 42 -8.43 -2.71 11.19
CA GLU A 42 -9.80 -2.48 11.63
C GLU A 42 -10.54 -1.53 10.69
N VAL A 43 -9.91 -0.41 10.32
CA VAL A 43 -10.49 0.59 9.41
C VAL A 43 -10.68 0.02 8.01
N VAL A 44 -9.70 -0.77 7.53
CA VAL A 44 -9.81 -1.47 6.23
C VAL A 44 -10.98 -2.45 6.24
N ASN A 45 -11.15 -3.21 7.32
CA ASN A 45 -12.26 -4.14 7.45
C ASN A 45 -13.62 -3.41 7.47
N GLU A 46 -13.76 -2.38 8.31
CA GLU A 46 -15.00 -1.60 8.41
C GLU A 46 -15.44 -0.97 7.09
N LEU A 47 -14.48 -0.47 6.30
CA LEU A 47 -14.78 0.14 5.00
C LEU A 47 -14.95 -0.89 3.90
N GLY A 48 -14.18 -1.97 3.94
CA GLY A 48 -14.19 -3.03 2.93
C GLY A 48 -15.47 -3.88 2.94
N VAL A 49 -16.16 -3.99 4.07
CA VAL A 49 -17.45 -4.72 4.15
C VAL A 49 -18.65 -3.91 3.66
N LYS A 50 -18.48 -2.62 3.36
CA LYS A 50 -19.56 -1.78 2.83
C LYS A 50 -19.87 -2.15 1.39
N GLU A 51 -21.13 -2.03 1.00
CA GLU A 51 -21.56 -2.28 -0.37
C GLU A 51 -20.83 -1.36 -1.35
N GLY A 52 -20.33 -1.94 -2.45
CA GLY A 52 -19.53 -1.23 -3.45
C GLY A 52 -18.05 -1.07 -3.10
N ASN A 53 -17.60 -1.53 -1.93
CA ASN A 53 -16.20 -1.45 -1.51
C ASN A 53 -15.53 -2.83 -1.46
N MET A 54 -14.20 -2.81 -1.50
CA MET A 54 -13.34 -3.97 -1.27
C MET A 54 -12.08 -3.53 -0.53
N GLY A 55 -11.71 -4.27 0.52
CA GLY A 55 -10.47 -4.06 1.27
C GLY A 55 -9.41 -5.09 0.87
N PHE A 56 -8.16 -4.65 0.73
CA PHE A 56 -7.01 -5.51 0.49
C PHE A 56 -6.04 -5.43 1.66
N PHE A 57 -5.62 -6.58 2.18
CA PHE A 57 -4.59 -6.67 3.21
C PHE A 57 -3.28 -7.07 2.57
N PHE A 58 -2.22 -6.32 2.88
CA PHE A 58 -0.88 -6.60 2.42
C PHE A 58 0.00 -7.00 3.61
N PRO A 59 0.97 -7.91 3.41
CA PRO A 59 1.94 -8.20 4.46
C PRO A 59 2.72 -6.92 4.82
N PRO A 60 3.16 -6.77 6.08
CA PRO A 60 4.04 -5.68 6.45
C PRO A 60 5.31 -5.74 5.62
N ILE A 61 5.63 -4.66 4.92
CA ILE A 61 6.75 -4.68 3.99
C ILE A 61 8.05 -4.60 4.79
N SER A 62 8.88 -5.62 4.67
CA SER A 62 10.16 -5.66 5.36
C SER A 62 11.10 -4.57 4.81
N LYS A 63 11.90 -3.94 5.67
CA LYS A 63 12.93 -2.98 5.24
C LYS A 63 13.85 -3.56 4.16
N HIS A 64 14.15 -4.87 4.21
CA HIS A 64 14.96 -5.56 3.21
C HIS A 64 14.28 -5.67 1.85
N SER A 65 12.96 -5.90 1.81
CA SER A 65 12.18 -5.91 0.56
C SER A 65 12.16 -4.54 -0.10
N LEU A 66 12.10 -3.47 0.71
CA LEU A 66 12.07 -2.08 0.27
C LEU A 66 13.32 -1.70 -0.54
N PHE A 67 14.51 -2.09 -0.06
CA PHE A 67 15.76 -1.88 -0.80
C PHE A 67 15.84 -2.72 -2.07
N LYS A 68 15.32 -3.95 -2.07
CA LYS A 68 15.26 -4.79 -3.28
C LYS A 68 14.36 -4.16 -4.34
N THR A 69 13.18 -3.66 -3.99
CA THR A 69 12.29 -2.94 -4.91
C THR A 69 13.00 -1.76 -5.56
N ILE A 70 13.80 -0.99 -4.80
CA ILE A 70 14.55 0.13 -5.38
C ILE A 70 15.60 -0.34 -6.40
N ILE A 71 16.28 -1.44 -6.09
CA ILE A 71 17.34 -2.01 -6.94
C ILE A 71 16.77 -2.61 -8.22
N PHE A 72 15.62 -3.30 -8.14
CA PHE A 72 15.06 -4.05 -9.26
C PHE A 72 13.98 -3.28 -10.04
N ASP A 73 13.10 -2.55 -9.35
CA ASP A 73 11.88 -1.95 -9.93
C ASP A 73 12.00 -0.41 -10.07
N GLY A 74 13.10 0.19 -9.59
CA GLY A 74 13.37 1.62 -9.72
C GLY A 74 12.77 2.46 -8.58
N ALA A 75 12.14 3.60 -8.88
CA ALA A 75 11.60 4.46 -7.83
C ALA A 75 10.41 3.79 -7.13
N LEU A 76 10.35 3.87 -5.78
CA LEU A 76 9.18 3.42 -5.02
C LEU A 76 7.91 4.14 -5.50
N PRO A 77 6.75 3.47 -5.54
CA PRO A 77 5.50 4.15 -5.85
C PRO A 77 5.30 5.29 -4.86
N ARG A 78 4.84 6.46 -5.36
CA ARG A 78 4.95 7.76 -4.68
C ARG A 78 4.27 7.84 -3.30
N LYS A 79 3.51 6.82 -2.88
CA LYS A 79 2.77 6.78 -1.60
C LYS A 79 2.73 5.39 -0.95
N THR A 80 3.75 4.57 -1.15
CA THR A 80 3.75 3.19 -0.63
C THR A 80 4.00 3.12 0.87
N PHE A 81 4.57 4.16 1.51
CA PHE A 81 4.91 4.10 2.93
C PHE A 81 4.80 5.40 3.71
N SER A 82 4.15 5.30 4.86
CA SER A 82 4.52 6.00 6.07
C SER A 82 5.64 5.21 6.76
N MET A 83 6.91 5.43 6.38
CA MET A 83 8.01 4.94 7.20
C MET A 83 8.17 5.87 8.41
N GLY A 84 7.76 5.38 9.57
CA GLY A 84 7.95 6.03 10.86
C GLY A 84 6.80 5.68 11.80
N GLU A 85 7.14 5.14 12.96
CA GLU A 85 6.24 5.14 14.13
C GLU A 85 5.70 6.57 14.32
N ALA A 86 4.49 6.72 14.83
CA ALA A 86 3.86 8.03 14.99
C ALA A 86 4.75 9.04 15.75
N ASP A 87 5.65 8.53 16.60
CA ASP A 87 6.67 9.32 17.31
C ASP A 87 7.76 9.87 16.38
N GLU A 88 8.23 9.13 15.37
CA GLU A 88 9.24 9.60 14.40
C GLU A 88 8.70 10.74 13.52
N LYS A 89 7.39 10.77 13.24
CA LYS A 89 6.76 11.89 12.53
C LYS A 89 6.71 13.18 13.37
N ARG A 90 6.63 13.06 14.70
CA ARG A 90 6.64 14.22 15.61
C ARG A 90 7.98 14.94 15.54
N PHE A 91 9.09 14.21 15.51
CA PHE A 91 10.44 14.78 15.42
C PHE A 91 10.70 15.51 14.09
N TYR A 92 10.13 15.06 12.97
CA TYR A 92 10.26 15.76 11.68
C TYR A 92 9.60 17.15 11.68
N LEU A 93 8.49 17.32 12.43
CA LEU A 93 7.84 18.63 12.60
C LEU A 93 8.59 19.53 13.58
N GLU A 94 9.23 18.98 14.61
CA GLU A 94 10.03 19.75 15.56
C GLU A 94 11.34 20.26 14.95
N ALA A 95 11.99 19.46 14.10
CA ALA A 95 13.21 19.86 13.40
C ALA A 95 13.00 21.03 12.40
N ARG A 96 11.78 21.26 11.92
CA ARG A 96 11.45 22.43 11.07
C ARG A 96 11.25 23.72 11.85
N LYS A 97 11.18 23.68 13.19
CA LYS A 97 11.01 24.86 14.05
C LYS A 97 12.33 25.47 14.52
N ILE A 98 13.47 24.81 14.32
CA ILE A 98 14.78 25.36 14.67
C ILE A 98 15.38 25.99 13.40
N LYS A 99 15.38 27.32 13.36
CA LYS A 99 16.09 28.14 12.38
C LYS A 99 16.86 29.22 13.13
#